data_AF-A0A7X6ZG40-F1
#
_entry.id   AF-A0A7X6ZG40-F1
#
_cell.length_a   1.000
_cell.length_b   1.000
_cell.length_c   1.000
_cell.angle_alpha   90.00
_cell.angle_beta   90.00
_cell.angle_gamma   90.00
#
_symmetry.space_group_name_H-M   'P 1'
#
loop_
_entity.id
_entity.type
_entity.pdbx_description
1 polymer ?
#
loop_
_entity_poly.entity_id
_entity_poly.type
_entity_poly.pdbx_seq_one_letter_code
_entity_poly.pdbx_strand_id
1 'polypeptide(L)'
;STPMNIDQAIAGRVAGVVVTTSDGQIGAEANIIIRGNNSLTQSSAPLYVVDGFPTESSFATAINPADIESVDVLKDASAAAIYGARGANGVIVITTKRGQGQAKVNFNSSWTVGEIANKVDLLNGYEFVRLDDEYCTYELNSQSGFFTGFDSGGGYDYDYYSLEDYENQRYVD
;
A
#
# COMPACT_ATOMS: atom_id res chain seq x y z
N SER A 1 -13.23 3.03 -8.73
CA SER A 1 -11.93 3.67 -8.44
C SER A 1 -11.26 4.00 -9.75
N THR A 2 -11.11 5.29 -10.10
CA THR A 2 -10.26 5.70 -11.22
C THR A 2 -8.81 5.61 -10.74
N PRO A 3 -7.95 4.79 -11.37
CA PRO A 3 -6.55 4.72 -10.97
C PRO A 3 -5.92 6.10 -11.13
N MET A 4 -5.34 6.63 -10.07
CA MET A 4 -4.72 7.96 -10.07
C MET A 4 -3.36 7.95 -10.78
N ASN A 5 -2.71 6.79 -10.82
CA ASN A 5 -1.44 6.57 -11.48
C ASN A 5 -1.56 5.49 -12.56
N ILE A 6 -0.82 5.67 -13.66
CA ILE A 6 -0.81 4.79 -14.84
C ILE A 6 -0.31 3.40 -14.46
N ASP A 7 0.70 3.35 -13.61
CA ASP A 7 1.37 2.13 -13.19
C ASP A 7 0.36 1.14 -12.57
N GLN A 8 -0.55 1.66 -11.75
CA GLN A 8 -1.64 0.87 -11.16
C GLN A 8 -2.71 0.49 -12.20
N ALA A 9 -2.91 1.30 -13.25
CA ALA A 9 -3.87 0.99 -14.31
C ALA A 9 -3.41 -0.18 -15.19
N ILE A 10 -2.10 -0.39 -15.33
CA ILE A 10 -1.50 -1.50 -16.09
C ILE A 10 -1.45 -2.78 -15.26
N ALA A 11 -1.44 -2.66 -13.93
CA ALA A 11 -1.44 -3.78 -13.01
C ALA A 11 -2.57 -4.77 -13.32
N GLY A 12 -2.21 -6.03 -13.59
CA GLY A 12 -3.17 -7.10 -13.89
C GLY A 12 -3.84 -7.02 -15.28
N ARG A 13 -3.63 -5.95 -16.07
CA ARG A 13 -4.13 -5.86 -17.45
C ARG A 13 -3.16 -6.44 -18.47
N VAL A 14 -1.87 -6.49 -18.15
CA VAL A 14 -0.82 -7.04 -19.02
C VAL A 14 -0.17 -8.25 -18.34
N ALA A 15 -0.20 -9.40 -19.01
CA ALA A 15 0.42 -10.62 -18.50
C ALA A 15 1.95 -10.46 -18.35
N GLY A 16 2.49 -10.86 -17.21
CA GLY A 16 3.92 -10.77 -16.90
C GLY A 16 4.40 -9.40 -16.45
N VAL A 17 3.49 -8.45 -16.19
CA VAL A 17 3.79 -7.18 -15.52
C VAL A 17 3.35 -7.29 -14.06
N VAL A 18 4.30 -7.13 -13.14
CA VAL A 18 4.05 -7.09 -11.71
C VAL A 18 4.21 -5.64 -11.25
N VAL A 19 3.20 -5.15 -10.55
CA VAL A 19 3.18 -3.78 -10.01
C VAL A 19 3.08 -3.89 -8.50
N THR A 20 4.07 -3.36 -7.79
CA THR A 20 4.12 -3.33 -6.33
C THR A 20 4.13 -1.88 -5.85
N THR A 21 3.14 -1.50 -5.06
CA THR A 21 3.11 -0.21 -4.35
C THR A 21 3.69 -0.41 -2.95
N SER A 22 4.65 0.41 -2.53
CA SER A 22 5.29 0.27 -1.21
C SER A 22 4.32 0.57 -0.07
N ASP A 23 3.47 1.59 -0.26
CA ASP A 23 2.54 2.06 0.75
C ASP A 23 1.20 2.37 0.06
N GLY A 24 0.07 2.10 0.72
CA GLY A 24 -1.29 2.41 0.23
C GLY A 24 -1.58 3.92 0.11
N GLN A 25 -0.53 4.75 0.07
CA GLN A 25 -0.60 6.18 -0.07
C GLN A 25 -1.09 6.55 -1.48
N ILE A 26 -2.01 7.51 -1.50
CA ILE A 26 -2.53 8.10 -2.72
C ILE A 26 -1.40 8.83 -3.45
N GLY A 27 -1.15 8.47 -4.72
CA GLY A 27 -0.12 9.11 -5.55
C GLY A 27 1.29 8.53 -5.40
N ALA A 28 1.50 7.51 -4.57
CA ALA A 28 2.81 6.86 -4.44
C ALA A 28 3.28 6.22 -5.77
N GLU A 29 4.59 6.29 -6.02
CA GLU A 29 5.24 5.62 -7.15
C GLU A 29 5.10 4.12 -7.00
N ALA A 30 4.63 3.44 -8.05
CA ALA A 30 4.54 2.00 -8.04
C ALA A 30 5.81 1.42 -8.71
N ASN A 31 6.42 0.44 -8.06
CA ASN A 31 7.51 -0.31 -8.65
C ASN A 31 6.95 -1.32 -9.66
N ILE A 32 7.31 -1.16 -10.93
CA ILE A 32 6.91 -2.05 -12.02
C ILE A 32 8.06 -2.99 -12.37
N ILE A 33 7.76 -4.27 -12.54
CA ILE A 33 8.70 -5.29 -12.99
C ILE A 33 8.06 -6.04 -14.17
N ILE A 34 8.76 -6.11 -15.30
CA ILE A 34 8.31 -6.80 -16.51
C ILE A 34 9.09 -8.13 -16.63
N ARG A 35 8.36 -9.25 -16.70
CA ARG A 35 8.89 -10.62 -16.77
C ARG A 35 9.75 -11.05 -15.57
N GLY A 36 9.47 -10.51 -14.39
CA GLY A 36 10.17 -10.87 -13.16
C GLY A 36 11.52 -10.17 -13.01
N ASN A 37 12.14 -10.33 -11.84
CA ASN A 37 13.39 -9.65 -11.54
C ASN A 37 14.57 -10.36 -12.20
N ASN A 38 15.15 -9.73 -13.22
CA ASN A 38 16.35 -10.23 -13.92
C ASN A 38 17.67 -9.81 -13.25
N SER A 39 17.60 -9.09 -12.12
CA SER A 39 18.78 -8.54 -11.46
C SER A 39 18.86 -8.90 -9.98
N LEU A 40 20.01 -9.43 -9.58
CA LEU A 40 20.29 -9.80 -8.20
C LEU A 40 20.67 -8.59 -7.33
N THR A 41 21.20 -7.51 -7.93
CA THR A 41 21.79 -6.37 -7.20
C THR A 41 21.54 -5.00 -7.84
N GLN A 42 21.02 -4.94 -9.08
CA GLN A 42 20.78 -3.70 -9.82
C GLN A 42 19.27 -3.41 -9.97
N SER A 43 18.94 -2.16 -10.28
CA SER A 43 17.56 -1.74 -10.53
C SER A 43 16.94 -2.53 -11.69
N SER A 44 15.78 -3.13 -11.44
CA SER A 44 14.97 -3.88 -12.41
C SER A 44 13.83 -3.05 -12.99
N ALA A 45 13.85 -1.73 -12.79
CA ALA A 45 12.81 -0.83 -13.30
C ALA A 45 12.83 -0.80 -14.84
N PRO A 46 11.65 -0.75 -15.49
CA PRO A 46 11.54 -0.59 -16.93
C PRO A 46 11.88 0.85 -17.36
N LEU A 47 12.16 1.02 -18.65
CA LEU A 47 12.29 2.34 -19.25
C LEU A 47 10.90 2.88 -19.63
N TYR A 48 10.58 4.09 -19.19
CA TYR A 48 9.39 4.81 -19.64
C TYR A 48 9.71 5.66 -20.85
N VAL A 49 8.83 5.67 -21.84
CA VAL A 49 8.95 6.48 -23.05
C VAL A 49 7.66 7.24 -23.24
N VAL A 50 7.72 8.57 -23.21
CA VAL A 50 6.56 9.45 -23.33
C VAL A 50 6.68 10.20 -24.65
N ASP A 51 5.72 10.01 -25.56
CA ASP A 51 5.72 10.65 -26.87
C ASP A 51 7.03 10.48 -27.67
N GLY A 52 7.72 9.36 -27.45
CA GLY A 52 9.00 9.02 -28.09
C GLY A 52 10.25 9.45 -27.32
N PHE A 53 10.12 10.15 -26.20
CA PHE A 53 11.24 10.57 -25.36
C PHE A 53 11.38 9.66 -24.13
N PRO A 54 12.55 9.05 -23.91
CA PRO A 54 12.79 8.24 -22.72
C PRO A 54 12.82 9.13 -21.47
N THR A 55 12.12 8.71 -20.42
CA THR A 55 12.06 9.38 -19.12
C THR A 55 12.47 8.41 -18.01
N GLU A 56 12.97 8.95 -16.90
CA GLU A 56 13.24 8.15 -15.70
C GLU A 56 11.94 7.86 -14.93
N SER A 57 11.97 6.85 -14.06
CA SER A 57 10.79 6.26 -13.38
C SER A 57 9.85 7.26 -12.71
N SER A 58 10.38 8.37 -12.21
CA SER A 58 9.63 9.43 -11.53
C SER A 58 8.63 10.18 -12.43
N PHE A 59 8.68 10.03 -13.77
CA PHE A 59 7.80 10.80 -14.65
C PHE A 59 6.42 10.15 -14.87
N ALA A 60 6.28 8.85 -14.64
CA ALA A 60 5.01 8.13 -14.85
C ALA A 60 3.91 8.55 -13.85
N THR A 61 4.29 9.00 -12.65
CA THR A 61 3.38 9.55 -11.63
C THR A 61 3.00 11.00 -11.88
N ALA A 62 3.78 11.74 -12.69
CA ALA A 62 3.51 13.15 -13.01
C ALA A 62 2.50 13.32 -14.17
N ILE A 63 2.26 12.26 -14.96
CA ILE A 63 1.34 12.30 -16.09
C ILE A 63 -0.07 11.99 -15.60
N ASN A 64 -1.01 12.88 -15.93
CA ASN A 64 -2.42 12.64 -15.67
C ASN A 64 -2.94 11.50 -16.57
N PRO A 65 -3.56 10.44 -16.02
CA PRO A 65 -4.18 9.37 -16.81
C PRO A 65 -5.19 9.86 -17.84
N ALA A 66 -5.83 11.01 -17.59
CA ALA A 66 -6.78 11.61 -18.52
C ALA A 66 -6.14 12.08 -19.83
N ASP A 67 -4.85 12.37 -19.83
CA ASP A 67 -4.12 12.88 -21.01
C ASP A 67 -3.51 11.76 -21.85
N ILE A 68 -3.68 10.50 -21.45
CA ILE A 68 -3.09 9.35 -22.13
C ILE A 68 -4.03 8.82 -23.20
N GLU A 69 -3.49 8.64 -24.40
CA GLU A 69 -4.16 7.99 -25.51
C GLU A 69 -3.98 6.47 -25.47
N SER A 70 -2.74 6.00 -25.35
CA SER A 70 -2.42 4.58 -25.26
C SER A 70 -1.21 4.31 -24.36
N VAL A 71 -1.18 3.10 -23.79
CA VAL A 71 -0.01 2.57 -23.09
C VAL A 71 0.34 1.22 -23.69
N ASP A 72 1.54 1.12 -24.24
CA ASP A 72 2.06 -0.08 -24.88
C ASP A 72 3.26 -0.62 -24.09
N VAL A 73 3.20 -1.90 -23.75
CA VAL A 73 4.26 -2.56 -22.97
C VAL A 73 5.07 -3.47 -23.90
N LEU A 74 6.32 -3.07 -24.15
CA LEU A 74 7.29 -3.85 -24.93
C LEU A 74 8.03 -4.81 -24.01
N LYS A 75 7.57 -6.06 -24.00
CA LYS A 75 8.12 -7.15 -23.17
C LYS A 75 9.21 -7.96 -23.87
N ASP A 76 9.32 -7.86 -25.19
CA ASP A 76 10.22 -8.69 -26.00
C ASP A 76 11.52 -7.95 -26.34
N ALA A 77 12.62 -8.69 -26.31
CA ALA A 77 13.96 -8.15 -26.49
C ALA A 77 14.15 -7.43 -27.84
N SER A 78 13.48 -7.89 -28.90
CA SER A 78 13.54 -7.27 -30.24
C SER A 78 12.83 -5.91 -30.29
N ALA A 79 11.70 -5.76 -29.61
CA ALA A 79 10.95 -4.50 -29.56
C ALA A 79 11.62 -3.48 -28.62
N ALA A 80 12.19 -3.96 -27.51
CA ALA A 80 12.91 -3.12 -26.56
C ALA A 80 14.32 -2.72 -27.04
N ALA A 81 14.95 -3.50 -27.93
CA ALA A 81 16.30 -3.22 -28.44
C ALA A 81 16.44 -1.87 -29.16
N ILE A 82 15.34 -1.34 -29.71
CA ILE A 82 15.32 0.01 -30.33
C ILE A 82 15.67 1.10 -29.31
N TYR A 83 15.39 0.86 -28.02
CA TYR A 83 15.67 1.77 -26.92
C TYR A 83 17.01 1.46 -26.20
N GLY A 84 17.81 0.55 -26.76
CA GLY A 84 19.16 0.22 -26.28
C GLY A 84 19.20 -0.54 -24.95
N ALA A 85 20.35 -0.47 -24.26
CA ALA A 85 20.59 -1.22 -23.03
C ALA A 85 19.61 -0.88 -21.89
N ARG A 86 19.02 0.33 -21.92
CA ARG A 86 18.04 0.79 -20.93
C ARG A 86 16.68 0.09 -21.06
N GLY A 87 16.35 -0.43 -22.25
CA GLY A 87 15.17 -1.25 -22.49
C GLY A 87 15.35 -2.72 -22.12
N ALA A 88 16.50 -3.14 -21.57
CA ALA A 88 16.75 -4.55 -21.25
C ALA A 88 15.74 -5.14 -20.24
N ASN A 89 15.21 -4.30 -19.36
CA ASN A 89 14.17 -4.66 -18.37
C ASN A 89 12.73 -4.47 -18.92
N GLY A 90 12.58 -4.20 -20.21
CA GLY A 90 11.32 -3.86 -20.87
C GLY A 90 11.09 -2.35 -20.99
N VAL A 91 10.19 -1.97 -21.89
CA VAL A 91 9.87 -0.56 -22.19
C VAL A 91 8.37 -0.35 -22.09
N ILE A 92 7.96 0.73 -21.41
CA ILE A 92 6.56 1.17 -21.34
C ILE A 92 6.46 2.45 -22.18
N VAL A 93 5.76 2.36 -23.30
CA VAL A 93 5.53 3.49 -24.21
C VAL A 93 4.18 4.10 -23.88
N ILE A 94 4.17 5.39 -23.60
CA ILE A 94 3.00 6.20 -23.28
C ILE A 94 2.83 7.21 -24.42
N THR A 95 1.66 7.18 -25.06
CA THR A 95 1.28 8.16 -26.07
C THR A 95 0.25 9.12 -25.45
N THR A 96 0.48 10.42 -25.52
CA THR A 96 -0.47 11.42 -25.01
C THR A 96 -1.49 11.82 -26.08
N LYS A 97 -2.70 12.18 -25.64
CA LYS A 97 -3.78 12.64 -26.50
C LYS A 97 -3.36 13.93 -27.20
N ARG A 98 -3.37 13.90 -28.53
CA ARG A 98 -3.16 15.10 -29.35
C ARG A 98 -4.48 15.73 -29.77
N GLY A 99 -4.48 17.05 -29.91
CA GLY A 99 -5.65 17.78 -30.38
C GLY A 99 -6.08 17.32 -31.77
N GLN A 100 -7.24 16.66 -31.86
CA GLN A 100 -7.94 16.48 -33.13
C GLN A 100 -8.59 17.84 -33.44
N GLY A 101 -8.44 18.38 -34.65
CA GLY A 101 -8.79 19.78 -35.01
C GLY A 101 -10.22 20.25 -34.76
N GLN A 102 -11.07 19.43 -34.13
CA GLN A 102 -12.37 19.78 -33.59
C GLN A 102 -12.28 19.90 -32.07
N ALA A 103 -12.70 21.05 -31.52
CA ALA A 103 -12.74 21.25 -30.08
C ALA A 103 -13.72 20.25 -29.42
N LYS A 104 -13.19 19.29 -28.67
CA LYS A 104 -13.97 18.38 -27.82
C LYS A 104 -13.71 18.75 -26.37
N VAL A 105 -14.76 19.12 -25.64
CA VAL A 105 -14.69 19.46 -24.22
C VAL A 105 -15.22 18.28 -23.43
N ASN A 106 -14.35 17.67 -22.61
CA ASN A 106 -14.72 16.58 -21.71
C ASN A 106 -14.56 17.07 -20.27
N PHE A 107 -15.61 16.94 -19.46
CA PHE A 107 -15.58 17.23 -18.03
C PHE A 107 -15.72 15.93 -17.24
N ASN A 108 -14.81 15.70 -16.29
CA ASN A 108 -14.84 14.55 -15.39
C ASN A 108 -14.72 15.06 -13.94
N SER A 109 -15.55 14.52 -13.05
CA SER A 109 -15.53 14.82 -11.62
C SER A 109 -15.66 13.52 -10.83
N SER A 110 -14.80 13.34 -9.82
CA SER A 110 -14.76 12.13 -9.00
C SER A 110 -14.51 12.48 -7.54
N TRP A 111 -15.16 11.75 -6.64
CA TRP A 111 -14.93 11.82 -5.19
C TRP A 111 -14.40 10.46 -4.70
N THR A 112 -13.34 10.46 -3.88
CA THR A 112 -12.75 9.24 -3.30
C THR A 112 -12.60 9.42 -1.79
N VAL A 113 -13.04 8.43 -1.02
CA VAL A 113 -12.79 8.33 0.44
C VAL A 113 -11.85 7.14 0.65
N GLY A 114 -10.80 7.34 1.46
CA GLY A 114 -9.84 6.29 1.81
C GLY A 114 -10.06 5.80 3.23
N GLU A 115 -10.12 4.48 3.40
CA GLU A 115 -10.15 3.82 4.71
C GLU A 115 -8.93 2.91 4.85
N ILE A 116 -8.43 2.73 6.08
CA ILE A 116 -7.32 1.83 6.38
C ILE A 116 -7.78 0.39 6.14
N ALA A 117 -7.22 -0.26 5.12
CA ALA A 117 -7.65 -1.59 4.70
C ALA A 117 -7.33 -2.70 5.72
N ASN A 118 -6.21 -2.57 6.45
CA ASN A 118 -5.79 -3.53 7.46
C ASN A 118 -5.38 -2.78 8.73
N LYS A 119 -6.20 -2.87 9.76
CA LYS A 119 -5.79 -2.53 11.13
C LYS A 119 -5.23 -3.81 11.74
N VAL A 120 -4.17 -3.68 12.53
CA VAL A 120 -3.74 -4.80 13.38
C VAL A 120 -4.83 -4.98 14.43
N ASP A 121 -5.32 -6.21 14.60
CA ASP A 121 -6.24 -6.53 15.68
C ASP A 121 -5.50 -6.32 17.01
N LEU A 122 -5.86 -5.25 17.69
CA LEU A 122 -5.34 -4.94 19.01
C LEU A 122 -6.16 -5.71 20.05
N LEU A 123 -5.48 -6.20 21.07
CA LEU A 123 -6.14 -6.78 22.22
C LEU A 123 -7.05 -5.72 22.85
N ASN A 124 -8.30 -6.08 23.09
CA ASN A 124 -9.15 -5.28 23.97
C ASN A 124 -8.64 -5.39 25.43
N GLY A 125 -9.08 -4.52 26.34
CA GLY A 125 -8.59 -4.51 27.72
C GLY A 125 -8.74 -5.85 28.44
N TYR A 126 -9.82 -6.59 28.15
CA TYR A 126 -10.05 -7.93 28.68
C TYR A 126 -9.06 -8.96 28.11
N GLU A 127 -8.77 -8.91 26.81
CA GLU A 127 -7.82 -9.81 26.17
C GLU A 127 -6.38 -9.55 26.62
N PHE A 128 -6.04 -8.29 26.93
CA PHE A 128 -4.75 -7.94 27.54
C PHE A 128 -4.62 -8.53 28.95
N VAL A 129 -5.65 -8.38 29.80
CA VAL A 129 -5.66 -8.92 31.16
C VAL A 129 -5.67 -10.45 31.17
N ARG A 130 -6.44 -11.08 30.28
CA ARG A 130 -6.43 -12.55 30.10
C ARG A 130 -5.06 -13.05 29.65
N LEU A 131 -4.41 -12.34 28.70
CA LEU A 131 -3.07 -12.70 28.26
C LEU A 131 -2.06 -12.63 29.43
N ASP A 132 -2.13 -11.57 30.24
CA ASP A 132 -1.27 -11.40 31.41
C ASP A 132 -1.54 -12.47 32.49
N ASP A 133 -2.80 -12.83 32.72
CA ASP A 133 -3.18 -13.96 33.59
C ASP A 133 -2.66 -15.29 33.06
N GLU A 134 -2.81 -15.58 31.76
CA GLU A 134 -2.26 -16.78 31.11
C GLU A 134 -0.73 -16.85 31.26
N TYR A 135 -0.02 -15.72 31.12
CA TYR A 135 1.42 -15.65 31.36
C TYR A 135 1.78 -15.88 32.84
N CYS A 136 1.09 -15.23 33.78
CA CYS A 136 1.37 -15.33 35.21
C CYS A 136 1.05 -16.73 35.79
N THR A 137 -0.06 -17.32 35.37
CA THR A 137 -0.46 -18.67 35.78
C THR A 137 0.51 -19.73 35.25
N TYR A 138 1.07 -19.52 34.06
CA TYR A 138 2.07 -20.42 33.47
C TYR A 138 3.45 -20.32 34.14
N GLU A 139 3.95 -19.12 34.44
CA GLU A 139 5.29 -18.95 35.05
C GLU A 139 5.32 -19.09 36.58
N LEU A 140 4.29 -18.65 37.31
CA LEU A 140 4.40 -18.44 38.77
C LEU A 140 3.49 -19.32 39.63
N ASN A 141 2.56 -20.08 39.03
CA ASN A 141 1.57 -20.91 39.77
C ASN A 141 0.84 -20.11 40.88
N SER A 142 0.63 -18.81 40.64
CA SER A 142 0.09 -17.86 41.60
C SER A 142 -0.93 -16.96 40.92
N GLN A 143 -2.15 -16.97 41.46
CA GLN A 143 -3.25 -16.10 41.04
C GLN A 143 -2.86 -14.64 41.30
N SER A 144 -2.65 -13.87 40.23
CA SER A 144 -2.13 -12.50 40.31
C SER A 144 -3.30 -11.51 40.33
N GLY A 145 -3.36 -10.65 41.35
CA GLY A 145 -4.37 -9.60 41.46
C GLY A 145 -4.01 -8.38 40.59
N PHE A 146 -4.99 -7.84 39.87
CA PHE A 146 -4.81 -6.74 38.92
C PHE A 146 -5.02 -5.38 39.61
N PHE A 147 -3.94 -4.62 39.77
CA PHE A 147 -3.84 -3.26 40.32
C PHE A 147 -4.04 -3.07 41.84
N THR A 148 -3.04 -2.45 42.48
CA THR A 148 -3.16 -1.88 43.83
C THR A 148 -3.61 -0.42 43.74
N GLY A 149 -4.79 -0.10 44.28
CA GLY A 149 -5.16 1.28 44.59
C GLY A 149 -4.49 1.75 45.89
N PHE A 150 -4.02 2.99 45.93
CA PHE A 150 -3.67 3.63 47.20
C PHE A 150 -4.94 4.22 47.81
N ASP A 151 -5.41 3.67 48.93
CA ASP A 151 -6.46 4.34 49.71
C ASP A 151 -5.89 5.61 50.38
N SER A 152 -6.76 6.58 50.63
CA SER A 152 -6.49 7.85 51.32
C SER A 152 -5.98 7.66 52.77
N GLY A 153 -5.88 6.42 53.26
CA GLY A 153 -5.23 6.02 54.52
C GLY A 153 -3.81 5.44 54.39
N GLY A 154 -3.23 5.33 53.19
CA GLY A 154 -1.84 4.88 52.99
C GLY A 154 -1.60 3.37 53.14
N GLY A 155 -2.66 2.55 53.11
CA GLY A 155 -2.58 1.10 52.98
C GLY A 155 -2.81 0.67 51.52
N TYR A 156 -2.14 -0.41 51.10
CA TYR A 156 -2.48 -1.12 49.86
C TYR A 156 -3.80 -1.86 50.10
N ASP A 157 -4.88 -1.44 49.47
CA ASP A 157 -6.11 -2.22 49.40
C ASP A 157 -6.05 -3.09 48.15
N TYR A 158 -6.32 -4.39 48.32
CA TYR A 158 -6.38 -5.33 47.20
C TYR A 158 -7.84 -5.43 46.78
N ASP A 159 -8.33 -4.43 46.05
CA ASP A 159 -9.58 -4.58 45.32
C ASP A 159 -9.33 -5.57 44.17
N TYR A 160 -9.76 -6.82 44.38
CA TYR A 160 -9.68 -7.88 43.38
C TYR A 160 -10.72 -7.62 42.28
N TYR A 161 -10.32 -6.90 41.24
CA TYR A 161 -11.09 -6.87 40.00
C TYR A 161 -10.98 -8.24 39.34
N SER A 162 -12.13 -8.89 39.15
CA SER A 162 -12.26 -10.16 38.45
C SER A 162 -12.26 -9.92 36.93
N LEU A 163 -11.92 -10.95 36.15
CA LEU A 163 -11.98 -10.91 34.67
C LEU A 163 -13.35 -10.41 34.15
N GLU A 164 -14.41 -10.63 34.92
CA GLU A 164 -15.80 -10.27 34.63
C GLU A 164 -16.06 -8.75 34.74
N ASP A 165 -15.25 -8.02 35.52
CA ASP A 165 -15.38 -6.57 35.68
C ASP A 165 -14.93 -5.78 34.44
N TYR A 166 -14.13 -6.42 33.57
CA TYR A 166 -13.65 -5.86 32.31
C TYR A 166 -14.55 -6.19 31.11
N GLU A 167 -15.55 -7.05 31.27
CA GLU A 167 -16.44 -7.51 30.18
C GLU A 167 -17.39 -6.39 29.69
N ASN A 168 -17.68 -5.38 30.54
CA ASN A 168 -18.68 -4.34 30.27
C ASN A 168 -18.12 -2.92 30.04
N GLN A 169 -16.80 -2.76 29.90
CA GLN A 169 -16.24 -1.44 29.59
C GLN A 169 -16.28 -1.17 28.08
N ARG A 170 -17.31 -0.43 27.66
CA ARG A 170 -17.48 0.03 26.28
C ARG A 170 -16.41 1.09 25.97
N TYR A 171 -15.38 0.71 25.22
CA TYR A 171 -14.44 1.67 24.64
C TYR A 171 -14.85 2.00 23.20
N VAL A 172 -14.79 3.30 22.91
CA VAL A 172 -15.19 3.98 21.68
C VAL A 172 -14.20 3.66 20.54
N ASP A 173 -14.75 3.40 19.36
CA ASP A 173 -14.08 3.08 18.09
C ASP A 173 -13.04 4.11 17.61
#